data_AF-A0A968Q1F4-F1
#
_entry.id   AF-A0A968Q1F4-F1
#
_cell.length_a   1.000
_cell.length_b   1.000
_cell.length_c   1.000
_cell.angle_alpha   90.00
_cell.angle_beta   90.00
_cell.angle_gamma   90.00
#
_symmetry.space_group_name_H-M   'P 1'
#
loop_
_entity.id
_entity.type
_entity.pdbx_description
1 polymer ?
#
loop_
_entity_poly.entity_id
_entity_poly.type
_entity_poly.pdbx_seq_one_letter_code
_entity_poly.pdbx_strand_id
1 'polypeptide(L)'
;MPISPMRGLGLILGGWLILGLWLGCPTWALSAPYSVDSLPGEARLEAFTQAFEWGDRCVRELQSGQQEAAVESCNRALRLDVENPTYRLNYSVALYRSGHYQAALEGANVALRLNPQDYRGYYNRGLVQVALHNFVAAIADFDRAAALGISPALLTDVYNDRGLAKLMANRPEEAIADFDRALMLNSADVRALFNRGCACHQLGHIDGALTALNQVLALEPDHARTYLKRGLLRQALGDQMGGIADLQQAADCAQAQGQPHLYHYVLTLLNEWQSPGISVG
;
A
#
# COMPACT_ATOMS: atom_id res chain seq x y z
N MET A 1 55.67 15.21 20.60
CA MET A 1 56.23 16.08 21.66
C MET A 1 55.75 17.50 21.38
N PRO A 2 55.36 18.33 22.37
CA PRO A 2 55.00 18.00 23.76
C PRO A 2 53.76 18.82 24.28
N ILE A 3 53.44 18.60 25.57
CA ILE A 3 52.74 19.47 26.56
C ILE A 3 51.24 19.81 26.39
N SER A 4 50.39 19.20 27.24
CA SER A 4 49.12 19.77 27.76
C SER A 4 49.43 20.93 28.73
N PRO A 5 48.55 21.89 29.10
CA PRO A 5 47.45 21.59 30.04
C PRO A 5 46.25 22.60 30.12
N MET A 6 45.31 22.26 31.02
CA MET A 6 44.43 23.10 31.85
C MET A 6 43.02 23.53 31.40
N ARG A 7 42.14 23.35 32.39
CA ARG A 7 40.73 23.71 32.54
C ARG A 7 40.51 25.22 32.54
N GLY A 8 39.35 25.66 32.05
CA GLY A 8 38.79 26.98 32.31
C GLY A 8 37.26 26.95 32.20
N LEU A 9 36.58 27.13 33.33
CA LEU A 9 35.16 27.50 33.42
C LEU A 9 34.95 28.87 32.78
N GLY A 10 33.86 29.04 32.04
CA GLY A 10 33.46 30.33 31.48
C GLY A 10 32.01 30.33 31.01
N LEU A 11 31.09 30.58 31.94
CA LEU A 11 29.78 31.15 31.65
C LEU A 11 29.98 32.54 31.03
N ILE A 12 29.54 32.76 29.79
CA ILE A 12 29.22 34.11 29.29
C ILE A 12 27.89 34.04 28.56
N LEU A 13 26.90 34.63 29.23
CA LEU A 13 25.70 35.22 28.66
C LEU A 13 26.09 36.22 27.57
N GLY A 14 25.57 36.03 26.36
CA GLY A 14 25.70 36.98 25.26
C GLY A 14 24.38 37.05 24.51
N GLY A 15 23.48 37.93 24.98
CA GLY A 15 22.21 38.18 24.33
C GLY A 15 22.34 38.97 23.05
N TRP A 16 21.35 38.85 22.18
CA TRP A 16 20.93 39.93 21.31
C TRP A 16 19.42 40.09 21.40
N LEU A 17 19.05 41.27 21.92
CA LEU A 17 17.75 41.91 21.75
C LEU A 17 17.36 41.92 20.27
N ILE A 18 16.15 41.47 19.95
CA ILE A 18 15.39 42.01 18.83
C ILE A 18 14.10 42.59 19.41
N LEU A 19 14.08 43.93 19.47
CA LEU A 19 12.89 44.74 19.59
C LEU A 19 12.03 44.55 18.34
N GLY A 20 10.77 44.16 18.52
CA GLY A 20 9.80 44.01 17.46
C GLY A 20 8.39 43.78 18.00
N LEU A 21 7.83 44.79 18.66
CA LEU A 21 6.40 44.88 18.95
C LEU A 21 5.66 45.24 17.66
N TRP A 22 4.96 44.28 17.05
CA TRP A 22 3.66 44.52 16.42
C TRP A 22 2.88 43.20 16.18
N LEU A 23 1.84 43.03 17.00
CA LEU A 23 0.56 42.34 16.78
C LEU A 23 0.57 40.90 16.24
N GLY A 24 0.38 39.93 17.17
CA GLY A 24 -0.52 38.80 16.91
C GLY A 24 0.02 37.37 17.06
N CYS A 25 1.27 37.13 17.44
CA CYS A 25 1.75 35.77 17.70
C CYS A 25 1.92 35.55 19.21
N PRO A 26 1.07 34.72 19.86
CA PRO A 26 1.31 34.37 21.25
C PRO A 26 2.61 33.55 21.34
N THR A 27 3.45 33.92 22.30
CA THR A 27 4.85 33.53 22.48
C THR A 27 5.08 32.06 22.85
N TRP A 28 4.07 31.19 22.78
CA TRP A 28 4.20 29.73 22.97
C TRP A 28 4.63 28.98 21.70
N ALA A 29 4.77 29.67 20.56
CA ALA A 29 5.04 29.06 19.25
C ALA A 29 6.50 28.55 19.02
N LEU A 30 7.39 28.63 20.00
CA LEU A 30 8.81 28.27 19.82
C LEU A 30 9.37 27.48 21.03
N SER A 31 8.95 26.22 21.21
CA SER A 31 9.78 25.11 21.75
C SER A 31 8.94 23.86 22.08
N ALA A 32 9.43 22.69 21.61
CA ALA A 32 8.94 21.33 21.91
C ALA A 32 7.46 21.03 21.49
N PRO A 33 7.07 19.75 21.31
CA PRO A 33 5.67 19.41 21.15
C PRO A 33 4.94 19.75 22.47
N TYR A 34 4.31 20.92 22.51
CA TYR A 34 3.46 21.32 23.62
C TYR A 34 2.25 20.36 23.62
N SER A 35 2.09 19.56 24.68
CA SER A 35 0.89 18.72 24.80
C SER A 35 -0.33 19.63 24.86
N VAL A 36 -1.31 19.44 23.99
CA VAL A 36 -2.58 20.19 24.01
C VAL A 36 -3.26 20.17 25.39
N ASP A 37 -2.96 19.17 26.22
CA ASP A 37 -3.43 19.06 27.60
C ASP A 37 -2.99 20.19 28.52
N SER A 38 -1.86 20.87 28.25
CA SER A 38 -1.41 22.01 29.06
C SER A 38 -2.02 23.34 28.64
N LEU A 39 -2.89 23.37 27.61
CA LEU A 39 -3.55 24.59 27.15
C LEU A 39 -4.75 25.00 28.02
N PRO A 40 -5.05 26.31 28.12
CA PRO A 40 -6.31 26.80 28.67
C PRO A 40 -7.52 26.20 27.94
N GLY A 41 -8.67 26.11 28.63
CA GLY A 41 -9.85 25.39 28.14
C GLY A 41 -10.34 25.79 26.74
N GLU A 42 -10.37 27.09 26.42
CA GLU A 42 -10.78 27.59 25.10
C GLU A 42 -9.77 27.23 23.99
N ALA A 43 -8.47 27.46 24.24
CA ALA A 43 -7.41 27.12 23.31
C ALA A 43 -7.30 25.61 23.08
N ARG A 44 -7.60 24.80 24.10
CA ARG A 44 -7.66 23.34 23.99
C ARG A 44 -8.83 22.91 23.11
N LEU A 45 -10.03 23.50 23.27
CA LEU A 45 -11.20 23.21 22.44
C LEU A 45 -10.96 23.59 20.97
N GLU A 46 -10.32 24.73 20.73
CA GLU A 46 -9.94 25.16 19.39
C GLU A 46 -8.96 24.16 18.74
N ALA A 47 -7.93 23.74 19.48
CA ALA A 47 -6.96 22.75 19.00
C ALA A 47 -7.63 21.41 18.64
N PHE A 48 -8.59 20.93 19.45
CA PHE A 48 -9.34 19.71 19.13
C PHE A 48 -10.21 19.87 17.87
N THR A 49 -10.84 21.02 17.71
CA THR A 49 -11.67 21.31 16.53
C THR A 49 -10.80 21.34 15.27
N GLN A 50 -9.67 22.03 15.33
CA GLN A 50 -8.70 22.04 14.23
C GLN A 50 -8.14 20.64 13.93
N ALA A 51 -7.84 19.83 14.96
CA ALA A 51 -7.35 18.47 14.78
C ALA A 51 -8.37 17.62 14.00
N PHE A 52 -9.65 17.73 14.36
CA PHE A 52 -10.74 17.06 13.68
C PHE A 52 -10.89 17.52 12.22
N GLU A 53 -10.86 18.82 11.95
CA GLU A 53 -10.94 19.35 10.59
C GLU A 53 -9.79 18.89 9.69
N TRP A 54 -8.56 18.87 10.22
CA TRP A 54 -7.39 18.34 9.52
C TRP A 54 -7.51 16.83 9.31
N GLY A 55 -8.04 16.09 10.29
CA GLY A 55 -8.32 14.66 10.20
C GLY A 55 -9.32 14.33 9.08
N ASP A 56 -10.43 15.05 9.03
CA ASP A 56 -11.46 14.91 7.99
C ASP A 56 -10.95 15.29 6.60
N ARG A 57 -10.11 16.32 6.51
CA ARG A 57 -9.45 16.69 5.26
C ARG A 57 -8.50 15.58 4.79
N CYS A 58 -7.66 15.08 5.68
CA CYS A 58 -6.76 13.95 5.44
C CYS A 58 -7.51 12.74 4.85
N VAL A 59 -8.65 12.36 5.44
CA VAL A 59 -9.47 11.24 4.93
C VAL A 59 -9.99 11.51 3.51
N ARG A 60 -10.49 12.72 3.23
CA ARG A 60 -10.98 13.09 1.89
C ARG A 60 -9.86 13.13 0.84
N GLU A 61 -8.68 13.60 1.21
CA GLU A 61 -7.50 13.62 0.34
C GLU A 61 -7.01 12.20 0.03
N LEU A 62 -7.01 11.31 1.03
CA LEU A 62 -6.77 9.88 0.82
C LEU A 62 -7.79 9.29 -0.16
N GLN A 63 -9.08 9.56 0.01
CA GLN A 63 -10.12 9.05 -0.89
C GLN A 63 -10.00 9.58 -2.32
N SER A 64 -9.58 10.83 -2.48
CA SER A 64 -9.41 11.47 -3.80
C SER A 64 -8.06 11.19 -4.47
N GLY A 65 -7.17 10.44 -3.82
CA GLY A 65 -5.85 10.10 -4.36
C GLY A 65 -4.82 11.24 -4.31
N GLN A 66 -5.10 12.31 -3.57
CA GLN A 66 -4.18 13.44 -3.37
C GLN A 66 -3.17 13.09 -2.27
N GLN A 67 -2.26 12.17 -2.57
CA GLN A 67 -1.40 11.52 -1.58
C GLN A 67 -0.47 12.50 -0.85
N GLU A 68 0.16 13.43 -1.57
CA GLU A 68 1.07 14.43 -0.98
C GLU A 68 0.33 15.40 -0.05
N ALA A 69 -0.86 15.88 -0.46
CA ALA A 69 -1.70 16.73 0.38
C ALA A 69 -2.17 15.99 1.63
N ALA A 70 -2.57 14.72 1.48
CA ALA A 70 -2.99 13.87 2.58
C ALA A 70 -1.90 13.74 3.66
N VAL A 71 -0.64 13.53 3.27
CA VAL A 71 0.49 13.44 4.21
C VAL A 71 0.56 14.69 5.09
N GLU A 72 0.44 15.89 4.51
CA GLU A 72 0.47 17.15 5.24
C GLU A 72 -0.73 17.30 6.17
N SER A 73 -1.95 17.08 5.67
CA SER A 73 -3.17 17.19 6.49
C SER A 73 -3.17 16.21 7.67
N CYS A 74 -2.80 14.94 7.44
CA CYS A 74 -2.75 13.94 8.50
C CYS A 74 -1.65 14.28 9.53
N ASN A 75 -0.50 14.82 9.10
CA ASN A 75 0.56 15.28 10.01
C ASN A 75 0.10 16.45 10.88
N ARG A 76 -0.66 17.41 10.33
CA ARG A 76 -1.23 18.51 11.11
C ARG A 76 -2.23 18.02 12.15
N ALA A 77 -3.13 17.11 11.79
CA ALA A 77 -4.04 16.48 12.75
C ALA A 77 -3.28 15.78 13.88
N LEU A 78 -2.27 14.99 13.53
CA LEU A 78 -1.46 14.23 14.50
C LEU A 78 -0.61 15.12 15.42
N ARG A 79 -0.17 16.30 14.97
CA ARG A 79 0.56 17.24 15.84
C ARG A 79 -0.33 17.86 16.92
N LEU A 80 -1.62 18.01 16.62
CA LEU A 80 -2.60 18.55 17.55
C LEU A 80 -3.11 17.48 18.52
N ASP A 81 -3.17 16.22 18.09
CA ASP A 81 -3.56 15.08 18.92
C ASP A 81 -2.67 13.86 18.62
N VAL A 82 -1.55 13.77 19.34
CA VAL A 82 -0.43 12.85 19.04
C VAL A 82 -0.73 11.40 19.47
N GLU A 83 -1.65 11.23 20.43
CA GLU A 83 -2.04 9.93 20.96
C GLU A 83 -3.28 9.36 20.27
N ASN A 84 -3.83 10.05 19.27
CA ASN A 84 -4.95 9.54 18.50
C ASN A 84 -4.55 8.38 17.58
N PRO A 85 -5.02 7.14 17.85
CA PRO A 85 -4.66 5.99 17.02
C PRO A 85 -5.17 6.12 15.59
N THR A 86 -6.30 6.80 15.37
CA THR A 86 -6.89 6.97 14.04
C THR A 86 -6.08 7.94 13.20
N TYR A 87 -5.66 9.09 13.74
CA TYR A 87 -4.80 10.03 13.02
C TYR A 87 -3.43 9.42 12.72
N ARG A 88 -2.87 8.67 13.68
CA ARG A 88 -1.62 7.94 13.48
C ARG A 88 -1.73 6.92 12.34
N LEU A 89 -2.82 6.16 12.31
CA LEU A 89 -3.09 5.19 11.25
C LEU A 89 -3.28 5.86 9.90
N ASN A 90 -4.10 6.91 9.81
CA ASN A 90 -4.33 7.63 8.55
C ASN A 90 -3.04 8.26 8.01
N TYR A 91 -2.19 8.80 8.88
CA TYR A 91 -0.87 9.30 8.49
C TYR A 91 0.03 8.19 7.95
N SER A 92 0.04 7.01 8.59
CA SER A 92 0.73 5.83 8.06
C SER A 92 0.21 5.43 6.67
N VAL A 93 -1.11 5.49 6.44
CA VAL A 93 -1.71 5.17 5.13
C VAL A 93 -1.29 6.21 4.09
N ALA A 94 -1.25 7.50 4.44
CA ALA A 94 -0.79 8.55 3.55
C ALA A 94 0.68 8.34 3.14
N LEU A 95 1.55 8.06 4.12
CA LEU A 95 2.97 7.76 3.87
C LEU A 95 3.15 6.54 2.98
N TYR A 96 2.39 5.46 3.22
CA TYR A 96 2.39 4.27 2.37
C TYR A 96 2.05 4.61 0.92
N ARG A 97 0.97 5.36 0.71
CA ARG A 97 0.53 5.75 -0.64
C ARG A 97 1.55 6.65 -1.35
N SER A 98 2.21 7.53 -0.61
CA SER A 98 3.31 8.37 -1.11
C SER A 98 4.67 7.65 -1.22
N GLY A 99 4.74 6.32 -1.05
CA GLY A 99 5.97 5.53 -1.21
C GLY A 99 6.95 5.56 -0.03
N HIS A 100 6.60 6.22 1.09
CA HIS A 100 7.45 6.33 2.27
C HIS A 100 7.27 5.13 3.21
N TYR A 101 7.58 3.92 2.71
CA TYR A 101 7.19 2.66 3.36
C TYR A 101 7.80 2.45 4.75
N GLN A 102 9.05 2.84 4.98
CA GLN A 102 9.67 2.72 6.31
C GLN A 102 8.99 3.62 7.35
N ALA A 103 8.69 4.86 6.99
CA ALA A 103 7.97 5.78 7.88
C ALA A 103 6.53 5.32 8.11
N ALA A 104 5.88 4.75 7.10
CA ALA A 104 4.57 4.12 7.24
C ALA A 104 4.62 2.95 8.24
N LEU A 105 5.63 2.08 8.16
CA LEU A 105 5.77 0.95 9.07
C LEU A 105 5.88 1.41 10.54
N GLU A 106 6.71 2.43 10.80
CA GLU A 106 6.82 3.02 12.14
C GLU A 106 5.51 3.66 12.62
N GLY A 107 4.82 4.37 11.72
CA GLY A 107 3.49 4.94 11.99
C GLY A 107 2.48 3.87 12.39
N ALA A 108 2.37 2.80 11.60
CA ALA A 108 1.47 1.68 11.87
C ALA A 108 1.82 0.94 13.18
N ASN A 109 3.11 0.76 13.47
CA ASN A 109 3.57 0.19 14.75
C ASN A 109 3.09 1.02 15.94
N VAL A 110 3.16 2.36 15.85
CA VAL A 110 2.66 3.23 16.92
C VAL A 110 1.13 3.16 17.01
N ALA A 111 0.42 3.20 15.88
CA ALA A 111 -1.04 3.11 15.86
C ALA A 111 -1.54 1.82 16.54
N LEU A 112 -0.89 0.68 16.28
CA LEU A 112 -1.22 -0.60 16.91
C LEU A 112 -0.81 -0.70 18.38
N ARG A 113 0.19 0.06 18.85
CA ARG A 113 0.46 0.18 20.29
C ARG A 113 -0.65 0.96 21.01
N LEU A 114 -1.18 2.01 20.37
CA LEU A 114 -2.26 2.84 20.91
C LEU A 114 -3.62 2.13 20.85
N ASN A 115 -3.88 1.36 19.79
CA ASN A 115 -5.09 0.56 19.65
C ASN A 115 -4.80 -0.85 19.11
N PRO A 116 -4.49 -1.83 19.98
CA PRO A 116 -4.14 -3.20 19.59
C PRO A 116 -5.31 -4.04 19.04
N GLN A 117 -6.54 -3.54 19.06
CA GLN A 117 -7.73 -4.25 18.57
C GLN A 117 -8.26 -3.65 17.26
N ASP A 118 -7.51 -2.74 16.62
CA ASP A 118 -7.89 -2.17 15.34
C ASP A 118 -7.43 -3.07 14.17
N TYR A 119 -8.37 -3.77 13.55
CA TYR A 119 -8.08 -4.60 12.37
C TYR A 119 -7.46 -3.78 11.23
N ARG A 120 -7.81 -2.49 11.11
CA ARG A 120 -7.28 -1.60 10.06
C ARG A 120 -5.80 -1.35 10.27
N GLY A 121 -5.34 -1.29 11.52
CA GLY A 121 -3.94 -1.17 11.86
C GLY A 121 -3.12 -2.36 11.35
N TYR A 122 -3.60 -3.57 11.63
CA TYR A 122 -2.95 -4.80 11.15
C TYR A 122 -3.01 -4.92 9.64
N TYR A 123 -4.18 -4.70 9.03
CA TYR A 123 -4.33 -4.78 7.57
C TYR A 123 -3.39 -3.80 6.85
N ASN A 124 -3.38 -2.52 7.25
CA ASN A 124 -2.51 -1.53 6.61
C ASN A 124 -1.02 -1.79 6.89
N ARG A 125 -0.65 -2.28 8.08
CA ARG A 125 0.73 -2.69 8.34
C ARG A 125 1.14 -3.87 7.46
N GLY A 126 0.23 -4.83 7.25
CA GLY A 126 0.43 -5.94 6.32
C GLY A 126 0.72 -5.46 4.89
N LEU A 127 -0.05 -4.50 4.38
CA LEU A 127 0.20 -3.88 3.07
C LEU A 127 1.57 -3.20 2.99
N VAL A 128 1.96 -2.45 4.04
CA VAL A 128 3.29 -1.82 4.12
C VAL A 128 4.40 -2.88 4.12
N GLN A 129 4.22 -3.97 4.87
CA GLN A 129 5.18 -5.07 4.91
C GLN A 129 5.33 -5.76 3.55
N VAL A 130 4.24 -5.93 2.78
CA VAL A 130 4.31 -6.41 1.39
C VAL A 130 5.15 -5.48 0.52
N ALA A 131 4.93 -4.17 0.60
CA ALA A 131 5.72 -3.18 -0.15
C ALA A 131 7.20 -3.15 0.25
N LEU A 132 7.52 -3.57 1.48
CA LEU A 132 8.88 -3.76 1.99
C LEU A 132 9.44 -5.16 1.73
N HIS A 133 8.72 -6.03 1.00
CA HIS A 133 9.08 -7.43 0.75
C HIS A 133 9.19 -8.32 2.00
N ASN A 134 8.62 -7.90 3.13
CA ASN A 134 8.58 -8.64 4.38
C ASN A 134 7.35 -9.56 4.46
N PHE A 135 7.25 -10.50 3.52
CA PHE A 135 6.02 -11.26 3.29
C PHE A 135 5.56 -12.09 4.50
N VAL A 136 6.49 -12.65 5.29
CA VAL A 136 6.13 -13.43 6.50
C VAL A 136 5.47 -12.54 7.55
N ALA A 137 5.97 -11.33 7.76
CA ALA A 137 5.38 -10.36 8.68
C ALA A 137 4.02 -9.87 8.16
N ALA A 138 3.89 -9.65 6.85
CA ALA A 138 2.62 -9.29 6.23
C ALA A 138 1.55 -10.35 6.45
N ILE A 139 1.89 -11.63 6.26
CA ILE A 139 0.96 -12.76 6.47
C ILE A 139 0.45 -12.77 7.92
N ALA A 140 1.33 -12.60 8.90
CA ALA A 140 0.96 -12.57 10.32
C ALA A 140 0.03 -11.39 10.65
N ASP A 141 0.27 -10.23 10.04
CA ASP A 141 -0.60 -9.06 10.17
C ASP A 141 -1.97 -9.29 9.55
N PHE A 142 -2.05 -9.89 8.35
CA PHE A 142 -3.34 -10.24 7.74
C PHE A 142 -4.09 -11.32 8.52
N ASP A 143 -3.40 -12.33 9.07
CA ASP A 143 -4.00 -13.32 9.98
C ASP A 143 -4.63 -12.64 11.19
N ARG A 144 -3.93 -11.66 11.78
CA ARG A 144 -4.43 -10.91 12.92
C ARG A 144 -5.62 -10.04 12.54
N ALA A 145 -5.59 -9.37 11.39
CA ALA A 145 -6.71 -8.58 10.90
C ALA A 145 -7.97 -9.44 10.68
N ALA A 146 -7.83 -10.61 10.05
CA ALA A 146 -8.93 -11.55 9.83
C ALA A 146 -9.55 -12.08 11.14
N ALA A 147 -8.74 -12.22 12.20
CA ALA A 147 -9.18 -12.70 13.50
C ALA A 147 -9.99 -11.69 14.33
N LEU A 148 -10.04 -10.41 13.93
CA LEU A 148 -10.67 -9.33 14.70
C LEU A 148 -12.14 -9.07 14.33
N GLY A 149 -12.81 -10.00 13.65
CA GLY A 149 -14.26 -9.94 13.40
C GLY A 149 -14.68 -8.83 12.44
N ILE A 150 -14.23 -8.92 11.19
CA ILE A 150 -14.50 -7.95 10.13
C ILE A 150 -15.65 -8.40 9.21
N SER A 151 -16.18 -7.48 8.42
CA SER A 151 -17.27 -7.79 7.48
C SER A 151 -16.81 -8.79 6.40
N PRO A 152 -17.72 -9.62 5.83
CA PRO A 152 -17.37 -10.56 4.78
C PRO A 152 -16.68 -9.92 3.57
N ALA A 153 -17.12 -8.72 3.16
CA ALA A 153 -16.50 -7.99 2.05
C ALA A 153 -15.04 -7.63 2.33
N LEU A 154 -14.75 -7.12 3.53
CA LEU A 154 -13.36 -6.84 3.93
C LEU A 154 -12.55 -8.12 4.13
N LEU A 155 -13.19 -9.20 4.57
CA LEU A 155 -12.53 -10.49 4.73
C LEU A 155 -12.11 -11.08 3.39
N THR A 156 -12.89 -10.86 2.32
CA THR A 156 -12.48 -11.15 0.93
C THR A 156 -11.17 -10.44 0.57
N ASP A 157 -11.08 -9.13 0.84
CA ASP A 157 -9.87 -8.34 0.57
C ASP A 157 -8.66 -8.88 1.36
N VAL A 158 -8.84 -9.15 2.65
CA VAL A 158 -7.79 -9.67 3.53
C VAL A 158 -7.29 -11.03 3.05
N TYR A 159 -8.18 -11.94 2.65
CA TYR A 159 -7.76 -13.25 2.14
C TYR A 159 -7.07 -13.14 0.78
N ASN A 160 -7.54 -12.27 -0.12
CA ASN A 160 -6.84 -12.02 -1.38
C ASN A 160 -5.41 -11.50 -1.13
N ASP A 161 -5.25 -10.49 -0.28
CA ASP A 161 -3.93 -9.87 -0.05
C ASP A 161 -2.99 -10.77 0.76
N ARG A 162 -3.53 -11.57 1.69
CA ARG A 162 -2.76 -12.61 2.38
C ARG A 162 -2.33 -13.72 1.42
N GLY A 163 -3.21 -14.14 0.52
CA GLY A 163 -2.89 -15.10 -0.53
C GLY A 163 -1.79 -14.58 -1.45
N LEU A 164 -1.85 -13.31 -1.85
CA LEU A 164 -0.80 -12.66 -2.63
C LEU A 164 0.54 -12.61 -1.88
N ALA A 165 0.53 -12.24 -0.60
CA ALA A 165 1.73 -12.25 0.23
C ALA A 165 2.34 -13.66 0.35
N LYS A 166 1.51 -14.71 0.49
CA LYS A 166 1.97 -16.11 0.46
C LYS A 166 2.57 -16.51 -0.88
N LEU A 167 1.95 -16.08 -1.99
CA LEU A 167 2.47 -16.35 -3.32
C LEU A 167 3.86 -15.72 -3.52
N MET A 168 4.03 -14.46 -3.08
CA MET A 168 5.33 -13.76 -3.11
C MET A 168 6.35 -14.39 -2.15
N ALA A 169 5.90 -15.03 -1.08
CA ALA A 169 6.73 -15.85 -0.19
C ALA A 169 7.03 -17.26 -0.74
N ASN A 170 6.70 -17.54 -2.02
CA ASN A 170 6.85 -18.84 -2.67
C ASN A 170 6.08 -19.98 -1.95
N ARG A 171 4.87 -19.69 -1.47
CA ARG A 171 3.93 -20.65 -0.84
C ARG A 171 2.61 -20.74 -1.64
N PRO A 172 2.66 -21.18 -2.91
CA PRO A 172 1.52 -21.11 -3.82
C PRO A 172 0.32 -21.99 -3.42
N GLU A 173 0.51 -23.15 -2.79
CA GLU A 173 -0.60 -24.00 -2.30
C GLU A 173 -1.42 -23.28 -1.24
N GLU A 174 -0.74 -22.63 -0.29
CA GLU A 174 -1.39 -21.86 0.77
C GLU A 174 -2.02 -20.57 0.24
N ALA A 175 -1.46 -20.00 -0.82
CA ALA A 175 -2.04 -18.87 -1.53
C ALA A 175 -3.36 -19.25 -2.20
N ILE A 176 -3.41 -20.39 -2.90
CA ILE A 176 -4.64 -20.92 -3.51
C ILE A 176 -5.72 -21.11 -2.46
N ALA A 177 -5.39 -21.69 -1.29
CA ALA A 177 -6.35 -21.88 -0.21
C ALA A 177 -6.96 -20.54 0.29
N ASP A 178 -6.18 -19.45 0.26
CA ASP A 178 -6.68 -18.13 0.63
C ASP A 178 -7.50 -17.48 -0.49
N PHE A 179 -7.10 -17.62 -1.75
CA PHE A 179 -7.93 -17.18 -2.87
C PHE A 179 -9.27 -17.93 -2.92
N ASP A 180 -9.27 -19.24 -2.65
CA ASP A 180 -10.50 -20.03 -2.55
C ASP A 180 -11.39 -19.53 -1.41
N ARG A 181 -10.83 -19.15 -0.26
CA ARG A 181 -11.59 -18.50 0.83
C ARG A 181 -12.17 -17.15 0.42
N ALA A 182 -11.41 -16.31 -0.28
CA ALA A 182 -11.92 -15.06 -0.82
C ALA A 182 -13.08 -15.31 -1.80
N LEU A 183 -12.95 -16.31 -2.68
CA LEU A 183 -13.96 -16.67 -3.68
C LEU A 183 -15.21 -17.34 -3.09
N MET A 184 -15.10 -18.00 -1.93
CA MET A 184 -16.26 -18.46 -1.18
C MET A 184 -17.09 -17.29 -0.61
N LEU A 185 -16.44 -16.19 -0.26
CA LEU A 185 -17.10 -14.99 0.26
C LEU A 185 -17.63 -14.09 -0.87
N ASN A 186 -16.89 -14.01 -1.98
CA ASN A 186 -17.28 -13.31 -3.20
C ASN A 186 -16.77 -14.07 -4.43
N SER A 187 -17.65 -14.86 -5.04
CA SER A 187 -17.30 -15.69 -6.20
C SER A 187 -16.96 -14.90 -7.48
N ALA A 188 -17.27 -13.61 -7.50
CA ALA A 188 -17.00 -12.71 -8.62
C ALA A 188 -15.82 -11.76 -8.37
N ASP A 189 -15.01 -11.99 -7.31
CA ASP A 189 -13.82 -11.19 -7.09
C ASP A 189 -12.75 -11.50 -8.16
N VAL A 190 -12.61 -10.57 -9.11
CA VAL A 190 -11.70 -10.70 -10.25
C VAL A 190 -10.24 -10.78 -9.82
N ARG A 191 -9.83 -10.07 -8.75
CA ARG A 191 -8.45 -10.13 -8.26
C ARG A 191 -8.13 -11.51 -7.70
N ALA A 192 -9.03 -12.07 -6.89
CA ALA A 192 -8.86 -13.40 -6.33
C ALA A 192 -8.83 -14.47 -7.42
N LEU A 193 -9.70 -14.39 -8.43
CA LEU A 193 -9.68 -15.29 -9.60
C LEU A 193 -8.35 -15.20 -10.37
N PHE A 194 -7.91 -13.98 -10.69
CA PHE A 194 -6.66 -13.75 -11.42
C PHE A 194 -5.44 -14.27 -10.64
N ASN A 195 -5.37 -13.95 -9.34
CA ASN A 195 -4.28 -14.35 -8.47
C ASN A 195 -4.27 -15.88 -8.25
N ARG A 196 -5.45 -16.51 -8.13
CA ARG A 196 -5.58 -17.97 -8.11
C ARG A 196 -5.05 -18.59 -9.39
N GLY A 197 -5.40 -18.04 -10.55
CA GLY A 197 -4.87 -18.51 -11.84
C GLY A 197 -3.35 -18.40 -11.92
N CYS A 198 -2.78 -17.32 -11.39
CA CYS A 198 -1.33 -17.15 -11.30
C CYS A 198 -0.67 -18.18 -10.37
N ALA A 199 -1.26 -18.44 -9.20
CA ALA A 199 -0.76 -19.43 -8.26
C ALA A 199 -0.85 -20.87 -8.79
N CYS A 200 -1.96 -21.21 -9.48
CA CYS A 200 -2.08 -22.50 -10.17
C CYS A 200 -1.00 -22.67 -11.24
N HIS A 201 -0.71 -21.64 -12.03
CA HIS A 201 0.37 -21.69 -13.02
C HIS A 201 1.74 -21.89 -12.34
N GLN A 202 2.03 -21.20 -11.23
CA GLN A 202 3.29 -21.40 -10.49
C GLN A 202 3.47 -22.85 -9.99
N LEU A 203 2.38 -23.57 -9.72
CA LEU A 203 2.39 -25.00 -9.37
C LEU A 203 2.40 -25.95 -10.56
N GLY A 204 2.33 -25.44 -11.79
CA GLY A 204 2.14 -26.28 -12.98
C GLY A 204 0.72 -26.85 -13.11
N HIS A 205 -0.25 -26.40 -12.31
CA HIS A 205 -1.66 -26.76 -12.43
C HIS A 205 -2.31 -25.95 -13.57
N ILE A 206 -1.95 -26.30 -14.81
CA ILE A 206 -2.33 -25.56 -16.01
C ILE A 206 -3.85 -25.45 -16.18
N ASP A 207 -4.60 -26.56 -16.04
CA ASP A 207 -6.05 -26.56 -16.21
C ASP A 207 -6.73 -25.62 -15.21
N GLY A 208 -6.32 -25.68 -13.94
CA GLY A 208 -6.81 -24.79 -12.90
C GLY A 208 -6.51 -23.32 -13.18
N ALA A 209 -5.34 -23.02 -13.76
CA ALA A 209 -4.98 -21.68 -14.19
C ALA A 209 -5.87 -21.19 -15.34
N LEU A 210 -6.06 -22.00 -16.39
CA LEU A 210 -6.93 -21.65 -17.52
C LEU A 210 -8.38 -21.44 -17.08
N THR A 211 -8.92 -22.31 -16.22
CA THR A 211 -10.28 -22.15 -15.68
C THR A 211 -10.45 -20.82 -14.97
N ALA A 212 -9.53 -20.47 -14.07
CA ALA A 212 -9.62 -19.21 -13.31
C ALA A 212 -9.47 -17.98 -14.22
N LEU A 213 -8.53 -18.00 -15.18
CA LEU A 213 -8.34 -16.90 -16.14
C LEU A 213 -9.55 -16.75 -17.08
N ASN A 214 -10.18 -17.85 -17.50
CA ASN A 214 -11.42 -17.78 -18.29
C ASN A 214 -12.58 -17.17 -17.50
N GLN A 215 -12.68 -17.44 -16.20
CA GLN A 215 -13.68 -16.81 -15.33
C GLN A 215 -13.44 -15.31 -15.21
N VAL A 216 -12.19 -14.85 -15.10
CA VAL A 216 -11.88 -13.42 -15.15
C VAL A 216 -12.39 -12.80 -16.45
N LEU A 217 -12.09 -13.40 -17.60
CA LEU A 217 -12.53 -12.84 -18.90
C LEU A 217 -14.04 -12.93 -19.14
N ALA A 218 -14.75 -13.81 -18.43
CA ALA A 218 -16.20 -13.83 -18.45
C ALA A 218 -16.81 -12.66 -17.66
N LEU A 219 -16.12 -12.18 -16.61
CA LEU A 219 -16.55 -11.05 -15.78
C LEU A 219 -16.07 -9.70 -16.33
N GLU A 220 -14.82 -9.65 -16.78
CA GLU A 220 -14.13 -8.48 -17.35
C GLU A 220 -13.52 -8.87 -18.70
N PRO A 221 -14.30 -8.79 -19.79
CA PRO A 221 -13.85 -9.17 -21.14
C PRO A 221 -12.68 -8.34 -21.68
N ASP A 222 -12.41 -7.17 -21.08
CA ASP A 222 -11.34 -6.25 -21.43
C ASP A 222 -10.12 -6.34 -20.48
N HIS A 223 -10.04 -7.35 -19.62
CA HIS A 223 -8.93 -7.46 -18.66
C HIS A 223 -7.60 -7.89 -19.35
N ALA A 224 -6.84 -6.90 -19.83
CA ALA A 224 -5.62 -7.06 -20.63
C ALA A 224 -4.58 -8.01 -20.01
N ARG A 225 -4.37 -7.92 -18.69
CA ARG A 225 -3.42 -8.79 -17.97
C ARG A 225 -3.82 -10.26 -18.00
N THR A 226 -5.11 -10.56 -18.03
CA THR A 226 -5.59 -11.95 -18.12
C THR A 226 -5.34 -12.53 -19.50
N TYR A 227 -5.60 -11.77 -20.56
CA TYR A 227 -5.24 -12.19 -21.92
C TYR A 227 -3.73 -12.45 -22.04
N LEU A 228 -2.88 -11.55 -21.55
CA LEU A 228 -1.43 -11.78 -21.53
C LEU A 228 -1.10 -13.09 -20.80
N LYS A 229 -1.62 -13.29 -19.59
CA LYS A 229 -1.31 -14.49 -18.79
C LYS A 229 -1.82 -15.77 -19.45
N ARG A 230 -3.02 -15.76 -20.05
CA ARG A 230 -3.61 -16.91 -20.75
C ARG A 230 -2.86 -17.21 -22.05
N GLY A 231 -2.45 -16.17 -22.79
CA GLY A 231 -1.67 -16.31 -24.01
C GLY A 231 -0.30 -16.95 -23.78
N LEU A 232 0.43 -16.51 -22.75
CA LEU A 232 1.68 -17.13 -22.31
C LEU A 232 1.47 -18.62 -21.93
N LEU A 233 0.38 -18.93 -21.24
CA LEU A 233 0.06 -20.30 -20.83
C LEU A 233 -0.29 -21.19 -22.03
N ARG A 234 -1.10 -20.70 -22.97
CA ARG A 234 -1.44 -21.41 -24.22
C ARG A 234 -0.21 -21.67 -25.07
N GLN A 235 0.69 -20.70 -25.17
CA GLN A 235 1.94 -20.89 -25.89
C GLN A 235 2.81 -21.99 -25.26
N ALA A 236 2.92 -22.02 -23.92
CA ALA A 236 3.65 -23.07 -23.21
C ALA A 236 3.04 -24.49 -23.44
N LEU A 237 1.74 -24.56 -23.78
CA LEU A 237 1.05 -25.80 -24.15
C LEU A 237 1.14 -26.14 -25.65
N GLY A 238 1.82 -25.31 -26.46
CA GLY A 238 1.93 -25.49 -27.90
C GLY A 238 0.77 -24.91 -28.71
N ASP A 239 -0.23 -24.30 -28.07
CA ASP A 239 -1.31 -23.56 -28.76
C ASP A 239 -0.80 -22.16 -29.16
N GLN A 240 0.04 -22.12 -30.19
CA GLN A 240 0.64 -20.87 -30.69
C GLN A 240 -0.41 -19.90 -31.23
N MET A 241 -1.41 -20.40 -31.97
CA MET A 241 -2.44 -19.55 -32.55
C MET A 241 -3.33 -18.92 -31.47
N GLY A 242 -3.78 -19.71 -30.49
CA GLY A 242 -4.53 -19.19 -29.35
C GLY A 242 -3.71 -18.26 -28.47
N GLY A 243 -2.41 -18.54 -28.31
CA GLY A 243 -1.46 -17.66 -27.61
C GLY A 243 -1.32 -16.28 -28.26
N ILE A 244 -1.10 -16.24 -29.58
CA ILE A 244 -0.99 -14.99 -30.35
C ILE A 244 -2.32 -14.21 -30.34
N ALA A 245 -3.45 -14.91 -30.50
CA ALA A 245 -4.77 -14.27 -30.45
C ALA A 245 -5.03 -13.59 -29.10
N ASP A 246 -4.67 -14.25 -28.00
CA ASP A 246 -4.75 -13.65 -26.67
C ASP A 246 -3.81 -12.45 -26.52
N LEU A 247 -2.57 -12.52 -27.00
CA LEU A 247 -1.67 -11.37 -26.96
C LEU A 247 -2.19 -10.17 -27.78
N GLN A 248 -2.82 -10.41 -28.93
CA GLN A 248 -3.46 -9.33 -29.71
C GLN A 248 -4.56 -8.65 -28.89
N GLN A 249 -5.45 -9.44 -28.28
CA GLN A 249 -6.48 -8.90 -27.38
C GLN A 249 -5.87 -8.16 -26.18
N ALA A 250 -4.78 -8.66 -25.60
CA ALA A 250 -4.07 -7.98 -24.53
C ALA A 250 -3.53 -6.61 -24.96
N ALA A 251 -2.99 -6.50 -26.18
CA ALA A 251 -2.51 -5.23 -26.73
C ALA A 251 -3.64 -4.24 -26.96
N ASP A 252 -4.74 -4.68 -27.61
CA ASP A 252 -5.91 -3.84 -27.89
C ASP A 252 -6.51 -3.31 -26.58
N CYS A 253 -6.69 -4.17 -25.58
CA CYS A 253 -7.20 -3.78 -24.27
C CYS A 253 -6.24 -2.83 -23.53
N ALA A 254 -4.92 -3.11 -23.55
CA ALA A 254 -3.93 -2.26 -22.90
C ALA A 254 -3.85 -0.87 -23.54
N GLN A 255 -3.98 -0.78 -24.86
CA GLN A 255 -4.03 0.49 -25.58
C GLN A 255 -5.29 1.28 -25.21
N ALA A 256 -6.47 0.64 -25.23
CA ALA A 256 -7.74 1.27 -24.86
C ALA A 256 -7.74 1.77 -23.41
N GLN A 257 -7.09 1.05 -22.49
CA GLN A 257 -6.97 1.40 -21.07
C GLN A 257 -5.82 2.38 -20.76
N GLY A 258 -5.06 2.82 -21.76
CA GLY A 258 -3.93 3.73 -21.55
C GLY A 258 -2.82 3.13 -20.68
N GLN A 259 -2.53 1.84 -20.84
CA GLN A 259 -1.47 1.12 -20.13
C GLN A 259 -0.23 0.93 -21.04
N PRO A 260 0.59 1.99 -21.25
CA PRO A 260 1.67 1.96 -22.25
C PRO A 260 2.72 0.89 -21.96
N HIS A 261 3.07 0.65 -20.68
CA HIS A 261 4.05 -0.36 -20.31
C HIS A 261 3.58 -1.78 -20.68
N LEU A 262 2.31 -2.10 -20.40
CA LEU A 262 1.74 -3.40 -20.76
C LEU A 262 1.63 -3.53 -22.28
N TYR A 263 1.14 -2.49 -22.94
CA TYR A 263 1.02 -2.46 -24.40
C TYR A 263 2.35 -2.73 -25.10
N HIS A 264 3.40 -1.98 -24.75
CA HIS A 264 4.72 -2.18 -25.34
C HIS A 264 5.29 -3.57 -25.05
N TYR A 265 5.14 -4.07 -23.82
CA TYR A 265 5.58 -5.41 -23.45
C TYR A 265 4.90 -6.50 -24.29
N VAL A 266 3.58 -6.40 -24.48
CA VAL A 266 2.80 -7.35 -25.29
C VAL A 266 3.22 -7.30 -26.76
N LEU A 267 3.47 -6.11 -27.32
CA LEU A 267 3.95 -5.96 -28.70
C LEU A 267 5.33 -6.60 -28.91
N THR A 268 6.23 -6.48 -27.94
CA THR A 268 7.53 -7.16 -28.01
C THR A 268 7.34 -8.68 -28.13
N LEU A 269 6.48 -9.27 -27.28
CA LEU A 269 6.18 -10.70 -27.35
C LEU A 269 5.53 -11.11 -28.67
N LEU A 270 4.59 -10.31 -29.19
CA LEU A 270 3.95 -10.57 -30.48
C LEU A 270 4.96 -10.61 -31.62
N ASN A 271 5.88 -9.65 -31.67
CA ASN A 271 6.93 -9.59 -32.70
C ASN A 271 7.86 -10.80 -32.61
N GLU A 272 8.27 -11.19 -31.41
CA GLU A 272 9.12 -12.38 -31.18
C GLU A 272 8.42 -13.66 -31.66
N TRP A 273 7.12 -13.81 -31.42
CA TRP A 273 6.39 -15.04 -31.71
C TRP A 273 5.89 -15.13 -33.15
N GLN A 274 5.69 -13.99 -33.81
CA GLN A 274 5.30 -13.93 -35.23
C GLN A 274 6.51 -13.97 -36.17
N SER A 275 7.72 -13.69 -35.68
CA SER A 275 8.96 -13.79 -36.46
C SER A 275 10.05 -14.53 -35.69
N PRO A 276 9.90 -15.85 -35.47
CA PRO A 276 10.91 -16.66 -34.82
C PRO A 276 12.13 -16.85 -35.74
N GLY A 277 13.01 -15.84 -35.81
CA GLY A 277 14.32 -15.93 -36.45
C GLY A 277 14.60 -14.91 -37.56
N ILE A 278 15.07 -13.73 -37.17
CA ILE A 278 16.29 -13.18 -37.81
C ILE A 278 17.37 -13.30 -36.74
N SER A 279 18.04 -14.46 -36.70
CA SER A 279 19.34 -14.55 -36.05
C SER A 279 20.27 -13.59 -36.79
N VAL A 280 20.71 -12.52 -36.12
CA VAL A 280 21.92 -11.81 -36.55
C VAL A 280 23.05 -12.81 -36.34
N GLY A 281 23.57 -13.34 -37.46
CA GLY A 281 24.69 -14.27 -37.48
C GLY A 281 26.01 -13.64 -37.10
#